data_AF-A0A3A8EBJ1-F1
#
_entry.id   AF-A0A3A8EBJ1-F1
#
_cell.length_a   1.000
_cell.length_b   1.000
_cell.length_c   1.000
_cell.angle_alpha   90.00
_cell.angle_beta   90.00
_cell.angle_gamma   90.00
#
_symmetry.space_group_name_H-M   'P 1'
#
loop_
_entity.id
_entity.type
_entity.pdbx_description
1 polymer ?
#
loop_
_entity_poly.entity_id
_entity_poly.type
_entity_poly.pdbx_seq_one_letter_code
_entity_poly.pdbx_strand_id
1 'polypeptide(L)'
;MIISTEKFGDVILLTTPMLIDATETLAFKTDVFEAKNGTEQRTPLKDKARQTLSFSSIALHDEVSQNFNVQWGGIRKLWAVPLAQESQYVSAVDGDFIDCRTDIFSFYAGGLALLKSDTVFQLVEVLEVQSNGLLISESATMAKAKLYPVRVCFISGDISRQVSNFYARSNFTFVVLDEPEVQESVPVQFLGNDLDKFCLMLNGGSLETTISQNQVIVDSEIGQIYQGSDWNHARYGKQYRTVLKGPEQLYAYRQFLFRRQGRFRPFWLPTYERNMRCKSTGLISSVMLIEHDQHKQLADQRKHIAIKSDGTWTAHTVTASAPVAGNSIQITITPALNKNASAIERISYLGLHRLDADSIDIHFHGAGIAEVSVPILEIGV
;
A
#
# COMPACT_ATOMS: atom_id res chain seq x y z
N MET A 1 1.83 -2.72 -31.87
CA MET A 1 1.18 -3.44 -33.00
C MET A 1 -0.32 -3.42 -32.77
N ILE A 2 -1.16 -3.27 -33.80
CA ILE A 2 -2.62 -3.39 -33.63
C ILE A 2 -2.96 -4.88 -33.64
N ILE A 3 -3.73 -5.32 -32.65
CA ILE A 3 -4.25 -6.67 -32.53
C ILE A 3 -5.76 -6.56 -32.33
N SER A 4 -6.53 -7.33 -33.08
CA SER A 4 -7.98 -7.41 -32.91
C SER A 4 -8.29 -8.46 -31.86
N THR A 5 -9.10 -8.08 -30.89
CA THR A 5 -9.60 -8.92 -29.80
C THR A 5 -11.12 -9.03 -29.93
N GLU A 6 -11.70 -10.16 -29.58
CA GLU A 6 -13.14 -10.37 -29.62
C GLU A 6 -13.86 -9.45 -28.64
N LYS A 7 -13.28 -9.25 -27.44
CA LYS A 7 -13.91 -8.47 -26.37
C LYS A 7 -13.64 -6.97 -26.42
N PHE A 8 -12.43 -6.55 -26.81
CA PHE A 8 -12.01 -5.14 -26.75
C PHE A 8 -11.82 -4.50 -28.13
N GLY A 9 -12.08 -5.24 -29.22
CA GLY A 9 -11.86 -4.78 -30.58
C GLY A 9 -10.38 -4.57 -30.87
N ASP A 10 -10.06 -3.53 -31.64
CA ASP A 10 -8.68 -3.20 -32.01
C ASP A 10 -7.93 -2.54 -30.85
N VAL A 11 -6.98 -3.27 -30.27
CA VAL A 11 -6.08 -2.78 -29.22
C VAL A 11 -4.64 -2.68 -29.72
N ILE A 12 -3.90 -1.71 -29.20
CA ILE A 12 -2.47 -1.57 -29.48
C ILE A 12 -1.69 -2.29 -28.40
N LEU A 13 -1.01 -3.37 -28.78
CA LEU A 13 -0.06 -4.03 -27.89
C LEU A 13 1.19 -3.17 -27.74
N LEU A 14 1.52 -2.86 -26.48
CA LEU A 14 2.80 -2.28 -26.10
C LEU A 14 3.90 -3.34 -26.21
N THR A 15 4.74 -3.21 -27.23
CA THR A 15 5.85 -4.14 -27.50
C THR A 15 7.21 -3.60 -27.07
N THR A 16 7.32 -2.29 -26.83
CA THR A 16 8.59 -1.65 -26.44
C THR A 16 8.98 -2.05 -25.02
N PRO A 17 10.27 -2.33 -24.76
CA PRO A 17 10.73 -2.64 -23.42
C PRO A 17 10.45 -1.49 -22.46
N MET A 18 9.85 -1.83 -21.31
CA MET A 18 9.65 -0.91 -20.20
C MET A 18 10.98 -0.74 -19.46
N LEU A 19 11.32 0.50 -19.10
CA LEU A 19 12.45 0.78 -18.23
C LEU A 19 12.14 0.33 -16.80
N ILE A 20 13.21 0.14 -16.02
CA ILE A 20 13.18 -0.45 -14.67
C ILE A 20 12.36 0.39 -13.68
N ASP A 21 12.19 1.68 -13.95
CA ASP A 21 11.42 2.61 -13.13
C ASP A 21 9.98 2.74 -13.65
N ALA A 22 9.06 2.12 -12.93
CA ALA A 22 7.63 2.17 -13.19
C ALA A 22 6.90 2.55 -11.90
N THR A 23 5.81 3.30 -12.02
CA THR A 23 4.96 3.69 -10.89
C THR A 23 3.54 3.23 -11.16
N GLU A 24 2.95 2.50 -10.22
CA GLU A 24 1.52 2.19 -10.20
C GLU A 24 0.84 3.02 -9.13
N THR A 25 -0.14 3.81 -9.53
CA THR A 25 -0.96 4.61 -8.63
C THR A 25 -2.31 3.93 -8.43
N LEU A 26 -2.66 3.64 -7.18
CA LEU A 26 -3.98 3.18 -6.77
C LEU A 26 -4.73 4.34 -6.11
N ALA A 27 -5.78 4.81 -6.77
CA ALA A 27 -6.57 5.96 -6.33
C ALA A 27 -7.96 5.51 -5.83
N PHE A 28 -8.14 5.59 -4.52
CA PHE A 28 -9.42 5.51 -3.83
C PHE A 28 -10.10 6.88 -3.83
N LYS A 29 -11.32 6.96 -3.29
CA LYS A 29 -12.00 8.24 -3.09
C LYS A 29 -12.85 8.20 -1.83
N THR A 30 -12.49 9.02 -0.85
CA THR A 30 -13.18 9.09 0.44
C THR A 30 -13.52 10.53 0.77
N ASP A 31 -14.72 10.74 1.31
CA ASP A 31 -15.09 12.02 1.91
C ASP A 31 -14.83 11.98 3.42
N VAL A 32 -14.27 13.05 3.97
CA VAL A 32 -13.87 13.14 5.39
C VAL A 32 -14.40 14.44 5.97
N PHE A 33 -15.34 14.31 6.91
CA PHE A 33 -15.88 15.42 7.69
C PHE A 33 -15.24 15.44 9.06
N GLU A 34 -14.46 16.47 9.35
CA GLU A 34 -13.84 16.68 10.65
C GLU A 34 -14.70 17.61 11.53
N ALA A 35 -15.01 17.16 12.74
CA ALA A 35 -15.68 17.96 13.75
C ALA A 35 -14.68 18.83 14.52
N LYS A 36 -15.19 19.88 15.16
CA LYS A 36 -14.39 20.83 15.93
C LYS A 36 -13.45 20.16 16.96
N ASN A 37 -13.91 19.09 17.60
CA ASN A 37 -13.18 18.34 18.62
C ASN A 37 -12.09 17.41 18.07
N GLY A 38 -11.92 17.30 16.74
CA GLY A 38 -10.96 16.43 16.07
C GLY A 38 -11.51 15.04 15.70
N THR A 39 -12.76 14.72 16.02
CA THR A 39 -13.43 13.48 15.57
C THR A 39 -13.80 13.57 14.10
N GLU A 40 -13.80 12.43 13.39
CA GLU A 40 -14.01 12.41 11.94
C GLU A 40 -15.09 11.39 11.54
N GLN A 41 -15.98 11.80 10.64
CA GLN A 41 -16.87 10.91 9.90
C GLN A 41 -16.34 10.72 8.48
N ARG A 42 -16.34 9.47 8.01
CA ARG A 42 -15.72 9.08 6.74
C ARG A 42 -16.67 8.25 5.91
N THR A 43 -16.77 8.55 4.61
CA THR A 43 -17.64 7.82 3.67
C THR A 43 -16.87 7.52 2.38
N PRO A 44 -16.80 6.25 1.93
CA PRO A 44 -16.18 5.93 0.66
C PRO A 44 -17.12 6.34 -0.48
N LEU A 45 -16.59 7.02 -1.49
CA LEU A 45 -17.33 7.44 -2.69
C LEU A 45 -17.11 6.50 -3.88
N LYS A 46 -16.23 5.51 -3.72
CA LYS A 46 -15.91 4.48 -4.71
C LYS A 46 -15.71 3.15 -4.01
N ASP A 47 -16.26 2.10 -4.61
CA ASP A 47 -16.05 0.73 -4.13
C ASP A 47 -14.69 0.17 -4.58
N LYS A 48 -14.27 0.49 -5.81
CA LYS A 48 -13.01 0.04 -6.41
C LYS A 48 -12.05 1.20 -6.69
N ALA A 49 -10.76 0.92 -6.55
CA ALA A 49 -9.70 1.88 -6.85
C ALA A 49 -9.55 2.08 -8.36
N ARG A 50 -9.18 3.29 -8.79
CA ARG A 50 -8.63 3.47 -10.14
C ARG A 50 -7.16 3.11 -10.14
N GLN A 51 -6.72 2.43 -11.19
CA GLN A 51 -5.31 2.12 -11.41
C GLN A 51 -4.76 3.00 -12.52
N THR A 52 -3.63 3.66 -12.25
CA THR A 52 -2.86 4.39 -13.25
C THR A 52 -1.46 3.81 -13.30
N LEU A 53 -0.96 3.51 -14.49
CA LEU A 53 0.36 2.94 -14.73
C LEU A 53 1.22 3.98 -15.43
N SER A 54 2.30 4.38 -14.80
CA SER A 54 3.25 5.35 -15.33
C SER A 54 4.60 4.69 -15.52
N PHE A 55 5.17 4.75 -16.73
CA PHE A 55 6.49 4.19 -16.98
C PHE A 55 7.17 4.86 -18.17
N SER A 56 8.50 4.75 -18.20
CA SER A 56 9.29 5.12 -19.36
C SER A 56 9.58 3.91 -20.24
N SER A 57 9.67 4.12 -21.55
CA SER A 57 10.20 3.15 -22.51
C SER A 57 11.35 3.77 -23.29
N ILE A 58 12.21 2.92 -23.85
CA ILE A 58 13.28 3.33 -24.75
C ILE A 58 13.21 2.51 -26.04
N ALA A 59 13.35 3.19 -27.18
CA ALA A 59 13.61 2.55 -28.47
C ALA A 59 14.99 2.98 -28.98
N LEU A 60 15.68 2.04 -29.63
CA LEU A 60 17.02 2.21 -30.16
C LEU A 60 17.01 2.20 -31.68
N HIS A 61 17.79 3.10 -32.29
CA HIS A 61 18.07 3.22 -33.72
C HIS A 61 16.91 2.82 -34.66
N ASP A 62 16.88 1.57 -35.12
CA ASP A 62 15.92 1.06 -36.10
C ASP A 62 14.47 1.05 -35.56
N GLU A 63 14.29 0.81 -34.26
CA GLU A 63 12.98 0.73 -33.61
C GLU A 63 12.33 2.12 -33.40
N VAL A 64 13.11 3.20 -33.53
CA VAL A 64 12.63 4.57 -33.27
C VAL A 64 11.49 4.95 -34.21
N SER A 65 11.60 4.55 -35.48
CA SER A 65 10.59 4.81 -36.52
C SER A 65 9.28 4.09 -36.22
N GLN A 66 9.36 2.79 -35.92
CA GLN A 66 8.21 1.97 -35.56
C GLN A 66 7.54 2.50 -34.29
N ASN A 67 8.32 2.81 -33.25
CA ASN A 67 7.80 3.32 -31.99
C ASN A 67 7.07 4.66 -32.19
N PHE A 68 7.63 5.57 -32.98
CA PHE A 68 6.95 6.83 -33.29
C PHE A 68 5.60 6.63 -33.99
N ASN A 69 5.56 5.78 -35.02
CA ASN A 69 4.33 5.55 -35.77
C ASN A 69 3.24 4.92 -34.88
N VAL A 70 3.62 3.98 -34.02
CA VAL A 70 2.70 3.33 -33.07
C VAL A 70 2.19 4.34 -32.03
N GLN A 71 3.05 5.18 -31.48
CA GLN A 71 2.66 6.22 -30.52
C GLN A 71 1.73 7.26 -31.16
N TRP A 72 2.11 7.79 -32.33
CA TRP A 72 1.36 8.85 -33.01
C TRP A 72 -0.02 8.37 -33.46
N GLY A 73 -0.10 7.20 -34.12
CA GLY A 73 -1.38 6.63 -34.54
C GLY A 73 -2.19 6.04 -33.39
N GLY A 74 -1.54 5.71 -32.28
CA GLY A 74 -2.14 5.00 -31.16
C GLY A 74 -2.62 5.85 -30.00
N ILE A 75 -2.27 7.13 -29.93
CA ILE A 75 -2.56 7.99 -28.77
C ILE A 75 -4.04 8.03 -28.39
N ARG A 76 -4.96 7.83 -29.35
CA ARG A 76 -6.43 7.86 -29.15
C ARG A 76 -7.07 6.47 -29.07
N LYS A 77 -6.29 5.39 -29.17
CA LYS A 77 -6.79 4.01 -29.18
C LYS A 77 -6.64 3.37 -27.80
N LEU A 78 -7.26 2.20 -27.63
CA LEU A 78 -7.02 1.34 -26.48
C LEU A 78 -5.66 0.66 -26.61
N TRP A 79 -4.97 0.50 -25.49
CA TRP A 79 -3.67 -0.11 -25.38
C TRP A 79 -3.74 -1.35 -24.50
N ALA A 80 -3.17 -2.44 -24.98
CA ALA A 80 -2.89 -3.63 -24.19
C ALA A 80 -1.49 -3.47 -23.57
N VAL A 81 -1.44 -3.20 -22.26
CA VAL A 81 -0.22 -2.99 -21.49
C VAL A 81 0.09 -4.24 -20.65
N PRO A 82 1.16 -4.99 -20.96
CA PRO A 82 1.58 -6.12 -20.14
C PRO A 82 2.20 -5.64 -18.83
N LEU A 83 1.77 -6.21 -17.71
CA LEU A 83 2.31 -5.94 -16.38
C LEU A 83 3.59 -6.74 -16.16
N ALA A 84 4.73 -6.16 -16.55
CA ALA A 84 6.04 -6.81 -16.40
C ALA A 84 6.40 -7.18 -14.95
N GLN A 85 5.87 -6.42 -13.98
CA GLN A 85 6.05 -6.64 -12.54
C GLN A 85 5.48 -7.99 -12.06
N GLU A 86 4.45 -8.48 -12.75
CA GLU A 86 3.67 -9.66 -12.37
C GLU A 86 3.92 -10.83 -13.32
N SER A 87 5.11 -10.87 -13.94
CA SER A 87 5.45 -11.93 -14.87
C SER A 87 5.65 -13.26 -14.17
N GLN A 88 5.09 -14.32 -14.73
CA GLN A 88 5.31 -15.70 -14.30
C GLN A 88 5.99 -16.50 -15.40
N TYR A 89 6.93 -17.37 -15.02
CA TYR A 89 7.42 -18.40 -15.94
C TYR A 89 6.42 -19.55 -16.02
N VAL A 90 6.02 -19.89 -17.23
CA VAL A 90 5.20 -21.05 -17.54
C VAL A 90 6.05 -22.04 -18.34
N SER A 91 5.76 -23.33 -18.17
CA SER A 91 6.42 -24.38 -18.93
C SER A 91 5.93 -24.40 -20.39
N ALA A 92 5.97 -25.56 -21.06
CA ALA A 92 5.38 -25.67 -22.38
C ALA A 92 3.86 -25.50 -22.28
N VAL A 93 3.32 -24.57 -23.08
CA VAL A 93 1.88 -24.42 -23.29
C VAL A 93 1.58 -25.09 -24.62
N ASP A 94 0.66 -26.05 -24.62
CA ASP A 94 0.14 -26.66 -25.84
C ASP A 94 -1.35 -26.92 -25.66
N GLY A 95 -2.16 -26.10 -26.31
CA GLY A 95 -3.61 -26.13 -26.21
C GLY A 95 -4.20 -24.88 -25.58
N ASP A 96 -5.35 -25.06 -24.96
CA ASP A 96 -6.30 -24.05 -24.49
C ASP A 96 -6.31 -23.90 -22.96
N PHE A 97 -5.42 -24.59 -22.26
CA PHE A 97 -5.20 -24.46 -20.83
C PHE A 97 -3.75 -24.10 -20.51
N ILE A 98 -3.56 -23.11 -19.64
CA ILE A 98 -2.25 -22.64 -19.19
C ILE A 98 -2.13 -22.93 -17.69
N ASP A 99 -1.24 -23.86 -17.33
CA ASP A 99 -0.87 -24.10 -15.93
C ASP A 99 -0.12 -22.88 -15.36
N CYS A 100 -0.77 -22.13 -14.49
CA CYS A 100 -0.16 -20.97 -13.84
C CYS A 100 -0.78 -20.70 -12.47
N ARG A 101 -0.15 -19.77 -11.75
CA ARG A 101 -0.58 -19.39 -10.42
C ARG A 101 -1.52 -18.19 -10.55
N THR A 102 -2.71 -18.27 -9.97
CA THR A 102 -3.80 -17.29 -10.15
C THR A 102 -4.22 -16.60 -8.85
N ASP A 103 -3.67 -17.01 -7.71
CA ASP A 103 -3.98 -16.47 -6.38
C ASP A 103 -3.38 -15.08 -6.14
N ILE A 104 -2.15 -14.84 -6.61
CA ILE A 104 -1.40 -13.60 -6.35
C ILE A 104 -1.31 -12.66 -7.55
N PHE A 105 -1.46 -13.18 -8.77
CA PHE A 105 -1.28 -12.42 -10.01
C PHE A 105 -2.62 -11.94 -10.56
N SER A 106 -2.62 -10.77 -11.19
CA SER A 106 -3.87 -10.05 -11.46
C SER A 106 -4.56 -10.51 -12.77
N PHE A 107 -4.89 -11.80 -12.88
CA PHE A 107 -5.67 -12.35 -13.99
C PHE A 107 -7.17 -12.26 -13.72
N TYR A 108 -7.95 -11.92 -14.74
CA TYR A 108 -9.42 -11.83 -14.66
C TYR A 108 -10.08 -12.59 -15.80
N ALA A 109 -11.26 -13.15 -15.54
CA ALA A 109 -12.11 -13.74 -16.57
C ALA A 109 -12.56 -12.64 -17.54
N GLY A 110 -12.34 -12.87 -18.84
CA GLY A 110 -12.52 -11.86 -19.89
C GLY A 110 -11.43 -10.80 -19.98
N GLY A 111 -10.34 -10.94 -19.24
CA GLY A 111 -9.13 -10.15 -19.41
C GLY A 111 -8.23 -10.66 -20.55
N LEU A 112 -7.08 -10.01 -20.70
CA LEU A 112 -6.05 -10.39 -21.66
C LEU A 112 -4.81 -10.91 -20.93
N ALA A 113 -4.09 -11.83 -21.55
CA ALA A 113 -2.77 -12.25 -21.12
C ALA A 113 -1.80 -12.29 -22.30
N LEU A 114 -0.54 -11.97 -22.05
CA LEU A 114 0.51 -12.02 -23.07
C LEU A 114 1.44 -13.18 -22.76
N LEU A 115 1.53 -14.12 -23.69
CA LEU A 115 2.56 -15.14 -23.71
C LEU A 115 3.74 -14.62 -24.51
N LYS A 116 4.94 -14.65 -23.91
CA LYS A 116 6.16 -14.20 -24.57
C LYS A 116 7.27 -15.22 -24.37
N SER A 117 7.81 -15.70 -25.49
CA SER A 117 9.10 -16.40 -25.54
C SER A 117 10.19 -15.43 -25.97
N ASP A 118 11.40 -15.94 -26.21
CA ASP A 118 12.55 -15.12 -26.58
C ASP A 118 12.36 -14.46 -27.97
N THR A 119 11.60 -15.11 -28.86
CA THR A 119 11.41 -14.67 -30.25
C THR A 119 9.97 -14.40 -30.66
N VAL A 120 8.99 -14.99 -29.96
CA VAL A 120 7.56 -14.92 -30.32
C VAL A 120 6.77 -14.40 -29.14
N PHE A 121 5.80 -13.53 -29.41
CA PHE A 121 4.79 -13.12 -28.45
C PHE A 121 3.40 -13.33 -29.04
N GLN A 122 2.46 -13.77 -28.20
CA GLN A 122 1.07 -14.02 -28.56
C GLN A 122 0.18 -13.43 -27.46
N LEU A 123 -0.76 -12.57 -27.87
CA LEU A 123 -1.80 -12.05 -26.98
C LEU A 123 -2.97 -13.04 -27.00
N VAL A 124 -3.42 -13.48 -25.83
CA VAL A 124 -4.51 -14.43 -25.67
C VAL A 124 -5.59 -13.85 -24.76
N GLU A 125 -6.85 -14.18 -25.01
CA GLU A 125 -7.95 -13.80 -24.12
C GLU A 125 -8.20 -14.89 -23.08
N VAL A 126 -8.43 -14.46 -21.84
CA VAL A 126 -8.76 -15.37 -20.73
C VAL A 126 -10.27 -15.57 -20.69
N LEU A 127 -10.73 -16.81 -20.86
CA LEU A 127 -12.14 -17.16 -20.72
C LEU A 127 -12.52 -17.32 -19.25
N GLU A 128 -11.75 -18.11 -18.51
CA GLU A 128 -11.99 -18.44 -17.11
C GLU A 128 -10.66 -18.50 -16.34
N VAL A 129 -10.70 -18.06 -15.08
CA VAL A 129 -9.60 -18.18 -14.14
C VAL A 129 -9.90 -19.30 -13.16
N GLN A 130 -9.10 -20.38 -13.21
CA GLN A 130 -9.21 -21.53 -12.31
C GLN A 130 -8.10 -21.47 -11.25
N SER A 131 -8.21 -22.28 -10.19
CA SER A 131 -7.24 -22.25 -9.08
C SER A 131 -5.83 -22.70 -9.47
N ASN A 132 -5.70 -23.47 -10.55
CA ASN A 132 -4.44 -24.05 -11.04
C ASN A 132 -4.02 -23.55 -12.42
N GLY A 133 -4.79 -22.64 -13.04
CA GLY A 133 -4.47 -22.17 -14.38
C GLY A 133 -5.53 -21.29 -15.02
N LEU A 134 -5.30 -20.97 -16.29
CA LEU A 134 -6.17 -20.12 -17.10
C LEU A 134 -6.68 -20.92 -18.30
N LEU A 135 -7.99 -20.81 -18.57
CA LEU A 135 -8.58 -21.28 -19.82
C LEU A 135 -8.54 -20.12 -20.82
N ILE A 136 -7.97 -20.34 -22.01
CA ILE A 136 -7.84 -19.33 -23.06
C ILE A 136 -8.81 -19.59 -24.21
N SER A 137 -9.20 -18.52 -24.92
CA SER A 137 -10.14 -18.62 -26.05
C SER A 137 -9.54 -19.30 -27.27
N GLU A 138 -8.28 -19.03 -27.57
CA GLU A 138 -7.54 -19.56 -28.70
C GLU A 138 -6.39 -20.42 -28.20
N SER A 139 -6.27 -21.64 -28.72
CA SER A 139 -5.15 -22.53 -28.38
C SER A 139 -3.81 -21.87 -28.72
N ALA A 140 -2.86 -21.93 -27.79
CA ALA A 140 -1.50 -21.44 -27.99
C ALA A 140 -0.50 -22.59 -27.88
N THR A 141 0.54 -22.56 -28.72
CA THR A 141 1.62 -23.56 -28.68
C THR A 141 2.96 -22.85 -28.53
N MET A 142 3.55 -22.93 -27.34
CA MET A 142 4.83 -22.31 -27.01
C MET A 142 5.63 -23.17 -26.03
N ALA A 143 6.88 -23.52 -26.40
CA ALA A 143 7.70 -24.44 -25.61
C ALA A 143 8.26 -23.84 -24.29
N LYS A 144 8.56 -22.54 -24.27
CA LYS A 144 9.02 -21.79 -23.09
C LYS A 144 8.41 -20.41 -23.12
N ALA A 145 7.45 -20.15 -22.24
CA ALA A 145 6.73 -18.90 -22.22
C ALA A 145 6.83 -18.21 -20.86
N LYS A 146 6.99 -16.89 -20.90
CA LYS A 146 6.65 -16.01 -19.79
C LYS A 146 5.23 -15.53 -20.00
N LEU A 147 4.40 -15.70 -18.98
CA LEU A 147 3.04 -15.20 -18.94
C LEU A 147 3.03 -13.85 -18.24
N TYR A 148 2.40 -12.87 -18.87
CA TYR A 148 2.20 -11.53 -18.32
C TYR A 148 0.69 -11.25 -18.27
N PRO A 149 0.14 -10.83 -17.11
CA PRO A 149 -1.19 -10.23 -17.08
C PRO A 149 -1.19 -8.96 -17.93
N VAL A 150 -2.24 -8.75 -18.74
CA VAL A 150 -2.37 -7.57 -19.59
C VAL A 150 -3.56 -6.74 -19.13
N ARG A 151 -3.33 -5.43 -19.04
CA ARG A 151 -4.38 -4.44 -18.77
C ARG A 151 -4.72 -3.66 -20.02
N VAL A 152 -6.02 -3.47 -20.24
CA VAL A 152 -6.53 -2.58 -21.27
C VAL A 152 -6.57 -1.17 -20.68
N CYS A 153 -5.85 -0.26 -21.33
CA CYS A 153 -5.64 1.10 -20.86
C CYS A 153 -5.88 2.09 -21.99
N PHE A 154 -6.08 3.35 -21.64
CA PHE A 154 -5.93 4.47 -22.56
C PHE A 154 -4.87 5.44 -22.04
N ILE A 155 -4.25 6.21 -22.94
CA ILE A 155 -3.25 7.21 -22.56
C ILE A 155 -3.96 8.44 -22.02
N SER A 156 -3.58 8.85 -20.81
CA SER A 156 -4.08 10.07 -20.19
C SER A 156 -3.14 11.24 -20.49
N GLY A 157 -3.63 12.20 -21.27
CA GLY A 157 -2.84 13.38 -21.67
C GLY A 157 -1.87 13.07 -22.81
N ASP A 158 -0.68 13.66 -22.73
CA ASP A 158 0.30 13.63 -23.81
C ASP A 158 1.46 12.67 -23.52
N ILE A 159 2.06 12.13 -24.59
CA ILE A 159 3.28 11.32 -24.51
C ILE A 159 4.48 12.28 -24.60
N SER A 160 5.24 12.41 -23.51
CA SER A 160 6.50 13.18 -23.55
C SER A 160 7.63 12.32 -24.12
N ARG A 161 8.38 12.86 -25.09
CA ARG A 161 9.46 12.15 -25.78
C ARG A 161 10.76 12.94 -25.72
N GLN A 162 11.84 12.27 -25.31
CA GLN A 162 13.21 12.76 -25.40
C GLN A 162 13.90 12.01 -26.53
N VAL A 163 14.32 12.72 -27.57
CA VAL A 163 14.86 12.11 -28.79
C VAL A 163 16.30 12.55 -28.98
N SER A 164 17.14 11.60 -29.35
CA SER A 164 18.50 11.81 -29.84
C SER A 164 18.67 11.08 -31.18
N ASN A 165 19.83 11.22 -31.81
CA ASN A 165 20.14 10.49 -33.04
C ASN A 165 20.18 8.95 -32.84
N PHE A 166 20.36 8.48 -31.60
CA PHE A 166 20.54 7.06 -31.30
C PHE A 166 19.35 6.42 -30.59
N TYR A 167 18.71 7.16 -29.69
CA TYR A 167 17.61 6.64 -28.87
C TYR A 167 16.44 7.62 -28.79
N ALA A 168 15.24 7.07 -28.57
CA ALA A 168 14.06 7.83 -28.20
C ALA A 168 13.50 7.27 -26.89
N ARG A 169 13.49 8.08 -25.83
CA ARG A 169 12.84 7.77 -24.55
C ARG A 169 11.45 8.39 -24.54
N SER A 170 10.44 7.60 -24.21
CA SER A 170 9.04 8.07 -24.14
C SER A 170 8.46 7.77 -22.77
N ASN A 171 7.79 8.74 -22.15
CA ASN A 171 7.07 8.56 -20.89
C ASN A 171 5.58 8.45 -21.17
N PHE A 172 4.96 7.45 -20.57
CA PHE A 172 3.54 7.20 -20.71
C PHE A 172 2.85 7.21 -19.36
N THR A 173 1.62 7.71 -19.36
CA THR A 173 0.68 7.60 -18.25
C THR A 173 -0.58 6.93 -18.78
N PHE A 174 -0.77 5.68 -18.37
CA PHE A 174 -1.91 4.85 -18.77
C PHE A 174 -2.94 4.81 -17.67
N VAL A 175 -4.20 5.10 -17.99
CA VAL A 175 -5.32 4.85 -17.09
C VAL A 175 -5.93 3.51 -17.47
N VAL A 176 -5.99 2.60 -16.51
CA VAL A 176 -6.58 1.27 -16.70
C VAL A 176 -8.09 1.42 -16.78
N LEU A 177 -8.70 0.78 -17.79
CA LEU A 177 -10.14 0.86 -18.02
C LEU A 177 -10.91 -0.05 -17.04
N ASP A 178 -10.34 -1.21 -16.74
CA ASP A 178 -10.86 -2.12 -15.73
C ASP A 178 -10.50 -1.65 -14.31
N GLU A 179 -11.40 -1.87 -13.36
CA GLU A 179 -11.17 -1.50 -11.97
C GLU A 179 -10.56 -2.71 -11.23
N PRO A 180 -9.31 -2.65 -10.76
CA PRO A 180 -8.66 -3.77 -10.09
C PRO A 180 -9.49 -4.26 -8.90
N GLU A 181 -9.59 -5.57 -8.77
CA GLU A 181 -10.26 -6.22 -7.65
C GLU A 181 -9.26 -7.14 -6.96
N VAL A 182 -8.99 -6.82 -5.69
CA VAL A 182 -8.10 -7.61 -4.84
C VAL A 182 -8.92 -8.05 -3.64
N GLN A 183 -8.94 -9.35 -3.37
CA GLN A 183 -9.66 -9.90 -2.24
C GLN A 183 -9.06 -9.39 -0.93
N GLU A 184 -9.88 -8.71 -0.12
CA GLU A 184 -9.47 -8.19 1.18
C GLU A 184 -9.09 -9.35 2.13
N SER A 185 -7.96 -9.20 2.84
CA SER A 185 -7.58 -10.08 3.95
C SER A 185 -7.89 -9.39 5.28
N VAL A 186 -8.54 -10.11 6.20
CA VAL A 186 -8.90 -9.58 7.53
C VAL A 186 -7.79 -9.96 8.52
N PRO A 187 -6.99 -9.00 9.03
CA PRO A 187 -5.96 -9.29 10.02
C PRO A 187 -6.56 -9.49 11.42
N VAL A 188 -5.71 -9.77 12.41
CA VAL A 188 -6.09 -9.84 13.82
C VAL A 188 -6.75 -8.51 14.23
N GLN A 189 -7.89 -8.56 14.92
CA GLN A 189 -8.60 -7.35 15.34
C GLN A 189 -8.41 -7.05 16.82
N PHE A 190 -8.39 -5.76 17.15
CA PHE A 190 -8.38 -5.23 18.51
C PHE A 190 -9.45 -4.14 18.62
N LEU A 191 -10.39 -4.28 19.56
CA LEU A 191 -11.53 -3.35 19.73
C LEU A 191 -12.32 -3.11 18.43
N GLY A 192 -12.50 -4.16 17.62
CA GLY A 192 -13.26 -4.09 16.36
C GLY A 192 -12.51 -3.45 15.17
N ASN A 193 -11.29 -2.96 15.36
CA ASN A 193 -10.45 -2.45 14.28
C ASN A 193 -9.25 -3.38 14.04
N ASP A 194 -8.73 -3.34 12.82
CA ASP A 194 -7.63 -4.18 12.38
C ASP A 194 -6.31 -3.80 13.09
N LEU A 195 -5.53 -4.79 13.53
CA LEU A 195 -4.22 -4.60 14.17
C LEU A 195 -3.09 -4.95 13.19
N ASP A 196 -2.40 -3.92 12.72
CA ASP A 196 -1.29 -4.07 11.80
C ASP A 196 0.06 -4.00 12.53
N LYS A 197 1.01 -4.83 12.07
CA LYS A 197 2.32 -5.04 12.70
C LYS A 197 3.50 -4.75 11.77
N PHE A 198 3.27 -3.91 10.75
CA PHE A 198 4.27 -3.64 9.73
C PHE A 198 5.49 -2.89 10.27
N CYS A 199 6.67 -3.41 10.01
CA CYS A 199 7.91 -2.70 10.34
C CYS A 199 8.05 -1.47 9.44
N LEU A 200 7.93 -0.28 10.02
CA LEU A 200 8.20 0.96 9.30
C LEU A 200 9.70 1.03 8.96
N MET A 201 10.01 1.19 7.68
CA MET A 201 11.38 1.37 7.22
C MET A 201 11.81 2.83 7.42
N LEU A 202 13.05 3.02 7.85
CA LEU A 202 13.62 4.36 8.02
C LEU A 202 13.88 5.03 6.67
N ASN A 203 13.95 6.36 6.66
CA ASN A 203 14.49 7.11 5.53
C ASN A 203 15.86 7.68 5.86
N GLY A 204 16.90 7.09 5.26
CA GLY A 204 18.27 7.34 5.69
C GLY A 204 18.48 6.81 7.11
N GLY A 205 18.62 7.72 8.08
CA GLY A 205 18.93 7.39 9.48
C GLY A 205 17.77 7.50 10.47
N SER A 206 16.61 8.04 10.07
CA SER A 206 15.49 8.31 10.99
C SER A 206 14.12 8.18 10.31
N LEU A 207 13.08 8.20 11.13
CA LEU A 207 11.69 8.37 10.69
C LEU A 207 11.23 9.76 11.14
N GLU A 208 10.63 10.52 10.23
CA GLU A 208 10.00 11.79 10.59
C GLU A 208 8.59 11.56 11.09
N THR A 209 8.28 12.19 12.22
CA THR A 209 6.98 12.09 12.89
C THR A 209 6.54 13.48 13.34
N THR A 210 5.26 13.77 13.24
CA THR A 210 4.69 15.07 13.59
C THR A 210 3.69 14.92 14.73
N ILE A 211 3.74 15.83 15.70
CA ILE A 211 2.69 15.98 16.71
C ILE A 211 2.00 17.31 16.40
N SER A 212 0.78 17.24 15.89
CA SER A 212 0.04 18.42 15.45
C SER A 212 -1.12 18.75 16.41
N GLN A 213 -1.43 20.04 16.46
CA GLN A 213 -2.58 20.61 17.14
C GLN A 213 -3.26 21.62 16.20
N ASN A 214 -4.57 21.80 16.36
CA ASN A 214 -5.27 22.88 15.68
C ASN A 214 -5.19 24.15 16.53
N GLN A 215 -4.10 24.90 16.40
CA GLN A 215 -3.82 26.06 17.24
C GLN A 215 -4.50 27.31 16.67
N VAL A 216 -5.27 28.00 17.51
CA VAL A 216 -5.81 29.33 17.23
C VAL A 216 -5.03 30.32 18.09
N ILE A 217 -4.36 31.26 17.44
CA ILE A 217 -3.63 32.34 18.10
C ILE A 217 -4.36 33.66 17.81
N VAL A 218 -4.67 34.40 18.87
CA VAL A 218 -5.19 35.76 18.78
C VAL A 218 -4.13 36.67 19.37
N ASP A 219 -3.48 37.43 18.48
CA ASP A 219 -2.50 38.45 18.83
C ASP A 219 -2.96 39.80 18.29
N SER A 220 -2.95 40.82 19.15
CA SER A 220 -3.30 42.19 18.81
C SER A 220 -2.07 43.10 18.69
N GLU A 221 -0.86 42.54 18.73
CA GLU A 221 0.48 43.18 18.64
C GLU A 221 0.79 44.25 19.71
N ILE A 222 -0.20 44.63 20.51
CA ILE A 222 -0.13 45.69 21.52
C ILE A 222 -0.58 45.16 22.90
N GLY A 223 -0.76 43.84 23.05
CA GLY A 223 -1.35 43.20 24.25
C GLY A 223 -0.95 41.74 24.48
N GLN A 224 -1.67 41.07 25.39
CA GLN A 224 -1.45 39.65 25.71
C GLN A 224 -1.86 38.75 24.54
N ILE A 225 -1.03 37.74 24.25
CA ILE A 225 -1.33 36.72 23.25
C ILE A 225 -2.25 35.66 23.86
N TYR A 226 -3.37 35.39 23.21
CA TYR A 226 -4.23 34.26 23.56
C TYR A 226 -3.97 33.10 22.59
N GLN A 227 -3.83 31.90 23.14
CA GLN A 227 -3.76 30.67 22.35
C GLN A 227 -4.79 29.66 22.86
N GLY A 228 -5.40 28.94 21.94
CA GLY A 228 -6.27 27.80 22.23
C GLY A 228 -6.14 26.72 21.16
N SER A 229 -6.70 25.56 21.45
CA SER A 229 -6.93 24.54 20.43
C SER A 229 -8.35 24.03 20.55
N ASP A 230 -8.99 23.84 19.41
CA ASP A 230 -10.33 23.26 19.34
C ASP A 230 -10.29 21.72 19.45
N TRP A 231 -9.14 21.11 19.17
CA TRP A 231 -8.95 19.67 19.27
C TRP A 231 -8.83 19.21 20.71
N ASN A 232 -9.50 18.11 21.05
CA ASN A 232 -9.40 17.50 22.38
C ASN A 232 -8.09 16.71 22.56
N HIS A 233 -7.40 16.35 21.47
CA HIS A 233 -6.18 15.58 21.48
C HIS A 233 -5.23 16.05 20.37
N ALA A 234 -3.93 15.89 20.60
CA ALA A 234 -2.95 16.05 19.52
C ALA A 234 -3.07 14.88 18.52
N ARG A 235 -2.72 15.12 17.26
CA ARG A 235 -2.63 14.06 16.25
C ARG A 235 -1.17 13.71 15.99
N TYR A 236 -0.87 12.43 15.95
CA TYR A 236 0.46 11.92 15.61
C TYR A 236 0.50 11.48 14.15
N GLY A 237 1.19 12.24 13.31
CA GLY A 237 1.44 11.92 11.91
C GLY A 237 2.77 11.21 11.72
N LYS A 238 2.83 10.24 10.80
CA LYS A 238 4.09 9.61 10.39
C LYS A 238 3.99 9.12 8.95
N GLN A 239 5.12 8.90 8.30
CA GLN A 239 5.15 8.25 7.00
C GLN A 239 5.14 6.73 7.16
N TYR A 240 4.16 6.08 6.54
CA TYR A 240 4.14 4.64 6.35
C TYR A 240 5.03 4.31 5.16
N ARG A 241 6.29 3.93 5.42
CA ARG A 241 7.24 3.50 4.39
C ARG A 241 7.55 2.01 4.50
N THR A 242 7.47 1.30 3.38
CA THR A 242 7.85 -0.11 3.30
C THR A 242 8.54 -0.43 1.97
N VAL A 243 9.44 -1.41 2.02
CA VAL A 243 10.06 -2.02 0.84
C VAL A 243 9.51 -3.43 0.70
N LEU A 244 8.85 -3.69 -0.41
CA LEU A 244 8.19 -4.94 -0.74
C LEU A 244 9.13 -5.78 -1.61
N LYS A 245 9.37 -7.02 -1.19
CA LYS A 245 10.25 -7.96 -1.88
C LYS A 245 9.44 -9.14 -2.41
N GLY A 246 9.33 -9.22 -3.72
CA GLY A 246 8.63 -10.28 -4.44
C GLY A 246 7.11 -10.09 -4.53
N PRO A 247 6.45 -10.93 -5.33
CA PRO A 247 5.03 -10.79 -5.63
C PRO A 247 4.12 -11.06 -4.43
N GLU A 248 4.50 -11.97 -3.52
CA GLU A 248 3.75 -12.30 -2.30
C GLU A 248 3.57 -11.08 -1.38
N GLN A 249 4.67 -10.35 -1.11
CA GLN A 249 4.62 -9.16 -0.26
C GLN A 249 3.88 -8.00 -0.94
N LEU A 250 4.03 -7.87 -2.26
CA LEU A 250 3.29 -6.88 -3.04
C LEU A 250 1.79 -7.14 -2.98
N TYR A 251 1.37 -8.40 -3.18
CA TYR A 251 -0.04 -8.78 -3.11
C TYR A 251 -0.61 -8.56 -1.71
N ALA A 252 0.07 -9.02 -0.65
CA ALA A 252 -0.35 -8.77 0.73
C ALA A 252 -0.48 -7.26 1.05
N TYR A 253 0.41 -6.43 0.48
CA TYR A 253 0.32 -4.99 0.65
C TYR A 253 -0.86 -4.38 -0.13
N ARG A 254 -1.16 -4.87 -1.34
CA ARG A 254 -2.38 -4.46 -2.05
C ARG A 254 -3.63 -4.87 -1.28
N GLN A 255 -3.70 -6.08 -0.71
CA GLN A 255 -4.80 -6.48 0.16
C GLN A 255 -4.99 -5.51 1.33
N PHE A 256 -3.90 -5.06 1.95
CA PHE A 256 -3.93 -4.02 2.98
C PHE A 256 -4.50 -2.69 2.43
N LEU A 257 -4.06 -2.20 1.27
CA LEU A 257 -4.57 -0.95 0.69
C LEU A 257 -6.07 -1.04 0.35
N PHE A 258 -6.49 -2.13 -0.30
CA PHE A 258 -7.90 -2.38 -0.63
C PHE A 258 -8.77 -2.50 0.61
N ARG A 259 -8.26 -3.16 1.66
CA ARG A 259 -8.94 -3.24 2.95
C ARG A 259 -9.16 -1.86 3.58
N ARG A 260 -8.23 -0.91 3.41
CA ARG A 260 -8.34 0.46 3.97
C ARG A 260 -9.24 1.39 3.15
N GLN A 261 -9.34 1.14 1.85
CA GLN A 261 -10.08 1.97 0.89
C GLN A 261 -9.67 3.45 1.00
N GLY A 262 -8.38 3.74 0.97
CA GLY A 262 -7.84 5.08 1.18
C GLY A 262 -8.02 5.57 2.62
N ARG A 263 -8.67 6.71 2.81
CA ARG A 263 -8.88 7.35 4.13
C ARG A 263 -10.00 6.72 4.96
N PHE A 264 -10.74 5.75 4.42
CA PHE A 264 -11.98 5.27 5.04
C PHE A 264 -11.77 4.45 6.33
N ARG A 265 -11.15 3.27 6.26
CA ARG A 265 -11.06 2.35 7.41
C ARG A 265 -9.79 2.59 8.23
N PRO A 266 -9.90 2.82 9.55
CA PRO A 266 -8.74 2.97 10.41
C PRO A 266 -8.14 1.61 10.82
N PHE A 267 -6.94 1.65 11.39
CA PHE A 267 -6.20 0.49 11.87
C PHE A 267 -5.26 0.85 13.02
N TRP A 268 -5.04 -0.11 13.91
CA TRP A 268 -4.11 0.04 15.00
C TRP A 268 -2.68 -0.18 14.52
N LEU A 269 -1.80 0.75 14.87
CA LEU A 269 -0.38 0.63 14.58
C LEU A 269 0.43 1.14 15.77
N PRO A 270 1.44 0.39 16.25
CA PRO A 270 2.31 0.88 17.30
C PRO A 270 3.14 2.07 16.81
N THR A 271 3.56 2.93 17.72
CA THR A 271 4.54 4.00 17.45
C THR A 271 5.93 3.45 17.13
N TYR A 272 6.22 2.21 17.54
CA TYR A 272 7.55 1.57 17.52
C TYR A 272 8.60 2.23 18.42
N GLU A 273 8.24 3.28 19.13
CA GLU A 273 9.08 3.96 20.11
C GLU A 273 9.01 3.25 21.47
N ARG A 274 10.05 3.39 22.30
CA ARG A 274 10.01 2.92 23.69
C ARG A 274 9.31 3.98 24.55
N ASN A 275 7.99 4.08 24.41
CA ASN A 275 7.19 5.09 25.11
C ASN A 275 7.02 4.80 26.59
N MET A 276 7.08 3.54 27.00
CA MET A 276 7.06 3.14 28.41
C MET A 276 8.17 2.12 28.69
N ARG A 277 8.66 2.11 29.94
CA ARG A 277 9.71 1.20 30.39
C ARG A 277 9.19 0.31 31.51
N CYS A 278 9.24 -1.00 31.32
CA CYS A 278 8.84 -1.96 32.33
C CYS A 278 9.83 -1.98 33.51
N LYS A 279 9.31 -1.89 34.74
CA LYS A 279 10.04 -2.11 36.00
C LYS A 279 9.61 -3.37 36.75
N SER A 280 8.62 -4.08 36.22
CA SER A 280 8.12 -5.31 36.84
C SER A 280 9.18 -6.41 36.80
N THR A 281 9.07 -7.36 37.73
CA THR A 281 9.86 -8.59 37.75
C THR A 281 8.93 -9.81 37.78
N GLY A 282 9.40 -10.96 37.30
CA GLY A 282 8.59 -12.18 37.26
C GLY A 282 7.50 -12.17 36.18
N LEU A 283 6.43 -12.93 36.41
CA LEU A 283 5.32 -13.09 35.47
C LEU A 283 4.36 -11.89 35.55
N ILE A 284 4.10 -11.26 34.41
CA ILE A 284 3.13 -10.18 34.26
C ILE A 284 1.85 -10.75 33.66
N SER A 285 0.74 -10.66 34.40
CA SER A 285 -0.60 -10.97 33.91
C SER A 285 -1.32 -9.68 33.48
N SER A 286 -2.18 -9.13 34.33
CA SER A 286 -2.98 -7.93 34.07
C SER A 286 -2.40 -6.67 34.72
N VAL A 287 -1.38 -6.79 35.58
CA VAL A 287 -0.81 -5.66 36.30
C VAL A 287 0.69 -5.61 36.02
N MET A 288 1.17 -4.43 35.66
CA MET A 288 2.60 -4.18 35.49
C MET A 288 3.00 -2.82 36.08
N LEU A 289 4.20 -2.78 36.62
CA LEU A 289 4.92 -1.58 37.01
C LEU A 289 5.71 -1.04 35.82
N ILE A 290 5.52 0.24 35.52
CA ILE A 290 6.31 1.03 34.59
C ILE A 290 7.10 2.12 35.34
N GLU A 291 8.14 2.63 34.70
CA GLU A 291 8.84 3.83 35.18
C GLU A 291 7.91 5.06 35.21
N HIS A 292 8.12 5.96 36.18
CA HIS A 292 7.40 7.22 36.24
C HIS A 292 8.00 8.23 35.23
N ASP A 293 7.41 8.31 34.04
CA ASP A 293 7.87 9.06 32.86
C ASP A 293 6.88 10.14 32.41
N GLN A 294 6.18 10.76 33.36
CA GLN A 294 5.11 11.75 33.13
C GLN A 294 3.86 11.21 32.42
N HIS A 295 3.80 9.91 32.10
CA HIS A 295 2.61 9.27 31.53
C HIS A 295 1.33 9.63 32.31
N LYS A 296 1.33 9.45 33.63
CA LYS A 296 0.15 9.72 34.46
C LYS A 296 -0.27 11.20 34.47
N GLN A 297 0.67 12.12 34.28
CA GLN A 297 0.40 13.56 34.38
C GLN A 297 -0.07 14.15 33.04
N LEU A 298 0.51 13.71 31.92
CA LEU A 298 0.33 14.35 30.62
C LEU A 298 -0.28 13.43 29.55
N ALA A 299 -0.19 12.11 29.71
CA ALA A 299 -0.59 11.14 28.71
C ALA A 299 -1.59 10.09 29.22
N ASP A 300 -2.25 10.32 30.35
CA ASP A 300 -3.22 9.38 30.95
C ASP A 300 -4.44 9.10 30.06
N GLN A 301 -4.69 9.99 29.08
CA GLN A 301 -5.70 9.81 28.04
C GLN A 301 -5.30 8.75 27.00
N ARG A 302 -4.00 8.48 26.80
CA ARG A 302 -3.50 7.45 25.88
C ARG A 302 -3.62 6.06 26.52
N LYS A 303 -4.79 5.44 26.38
CA LYS A 303 -5.11 4.16 27.02
C LYS A 303 -4.64 2.93 26.26
N HIS A 304 -4.29 3.03 24.98
CA HIS A 304 -3.95 1.87 24.16
C HIS A 304 -2.44 1.70 24.01
N ILE A 305 -1.95 0.50 24.28
CA ILE A 305 -0.53 0.15 24.24
C ILE A 305 -0.29 -1.14 23.45
N ALA A 306 0.88 -1.21 22.83
CA ALA A 306 1.39 -2.41 22.19
C ALA A 306 2.64 -2.87 22.94
N ILE A 307 2.69 -4.16 23.27
CA ILE A 307 3.83 -4.77 23.96
C ILE A 307 4.50 -5.75 22.99
N LYS A 308 5.79 -5.57 22.77
CA LYS A 308 6.62 -6.53 22.04
C LYS A 308 7.27 -7.48 23.04
N SER A 309 6.90 -8.76 22.97
CA SER A 309 7.47 -9.81 23.79
C SER A 309 7.80 -11.03 22.94
N ASP A 310 8.98 -11.63 23.15
CA ASP A 310 9.49 -12.75 22.35
C ASP A 310 9.34 -12.52 20.82
N GLY A 311 9.71 -11.33 20.34
CA GLY A 311 9.56 -10.93 18.94
C GLY A 311 8.14 -10.61 18.46
N THR A 312 7.10 -10.87 19.26
CA THR A 312 5.69 -10.73 18.86
C THR A 312 5.02 -9.52 19.49
N TRP A 313 4.27 -8.76 18.70
CA TRP A 313 3.45 -7.64 19.18
C TRP A 313 2.06 -8.10 19.63
N THR A 314 1.66 -7.67 20.83
CA THR A 314 0.32 -7.83 21.40
C THR A 314 -0.28 -6.47 21.77
N ALA A 315 -1.60 -6.32 21.61
CA ALA A 315 -2.32 -5.07 21.88
C ALA A 315 -3.09 -5.16 23.19
N HIS A 316 -3.07 -4.09 23.97
CA HIS A 316 -3.67 -4.01 25.30
C HIS A 316 -4.26 -2.61 25.57
N THR A 317 -5.31 -2.54 26.38
CA THR A 317 -5.88 -1.31 26.91
C THR A 317 -5.55 -1.17 28.38
N VAL A 318 -5.02 -0.02 28.76
CA VAL A 318 -4.80 0.41 30.14
C VAL A 318 -6.15 0.83 30.73
N THR A 319 -6.66 0.04 31.67
CA THR A 319 -7.94 0.27 32.33
C THR A 319 -7.80 1.13 33.59
N ALA A 320 -6.64 1.06 34.25
CA ALA A 320 -6.32 1.85 35.42
C ALA A 320 -4.82 2.14 35.50
N SER A 321 -4.46 3.31 36.02
CA SER A 321 -3.09 3.75 36.25
C SER A 321 -3.02 4.47 37.61
N ALA A 322 -2.05 4.10 38.45
CA ALA A 322 -1.86 4.70 39.77
C ALA A 322 -0.36 4.86 40.09
N PRO A 323 0.07 6.00 40.65
CA PRO A 323 1.45 6.14 41.13
C PRO A 323 1.66 5.22 42.35
N VAL A 324 2.84 4.60 42.42
CA VAL A 324 3.26 3.73 43.52
C VAL A 324 4.62 4.20 44.04
N ALA A 325 4.97 3.84 45.28
CA ALA A 325 6.27 4.14 45.85
C ALA A 325 7.43 3.68 44.95
N GLY A 326 8.56 4.40 44.97
CA GLY A 326 9.75 4.04 44.20
C GLY A 326 9.77 4.52 42.74
N ASN A 327 9.22 5.71 42.47
CA ASN A 327 9.24 6.36 41.14
C ASN A 327 8.73 5.42 40.02
N SER A 328 7.60 4.78 40.30
CA SER A 328 6.97 3.79 39.42
C SER A 328 5.46 4.04 39.36
N ILE A 329 4.86 3.69 38.23
CA ILE A 329 3.41 3.74 38.02
C ILE A 329 2.94 2.30 37.82
N GLN A 330 1.91 1.91 38.56
CA GLN A 330 1.22 0.66 38.32
C GLN A 330 0.14 0.89 37.26
N ILE A 331 0.19 0.10 36.19
CA ILE A 331 -0.85 0.07 35.16
C ILE A 331 -1.54 -1.30 35.15
N THR A 332 -2.85 -1.27 34.95
CA THR A 332 -3.69 -2.46 34.77
C THR A 332 -4.07 -2.55 33.30
N ILE A 333 -3.82 -3.69 32.67
CA ILE A 333 -3.96 -3.92 31.24
C ILE A 333 -4.99 -5.02 30.94
N THR A 334 -5.70 -4.89 29.82
CA THR A 334 -6.63 -5.89 29.31
C THR A 334 -6.56 -5.92 27.78
N PRO A 335 -6.43 -7.09 27.12
CA PRO A 335 -6.26 -8.44 27.67
C PRO A 335 -4.99 -8.59 28.54
N ALA A 336 -4.90 -9.66 29.34
CA ALA A 336 -3.68 -9.93 30.12
C ALA A 336 -2.49 -10.28 29.21
N LEU A 337 -1.28 -9.87 29.59
CA LEU A 337 -0.07 -10.16 28.82
C LEU A 337 0.38 -11.62 28.97
N ASN A 338 0.37 -12.14 30.20
CA ASN A 338 0.79 -13.50 30.56
C ASN A 338 2.20 -13.86 30.06
N LYS A 339 3.15 -12.93 30.22
CA LYS A 339 4.57 -13.11 29.84
C LYS A 339 5.50 -12.70 30.97
N ASN A 340 6.69 -13.26 31.01
CA ASN A 340 7.73 -12.82 31.94
C ASN A 340 8.18 -11.40 31.59
N ALA A 341 8.43 -10.59 32.61
CA ALA A 341 8.93 -9.22 32.44
C ALA A 341 10.24 -9.17 31.65
N SER A 342 11.09 -10.19 31.79
CA SER A 342 12.36 -10.33 31.04
C SER A 342 12.17 -10.56 29.55
N ALA A 343 10.99 -11.02 29.12
CA ALA A 343 10.67 -11.22 27.70
C ALA A 343 10.20 -9.93 27.01
N ILE A 344 9.93 -8.86 27.76
CA ILE A 344 9.46 -7.60 27.19
C ILE A 344 10.65 -6.84 26.56
N GLU A 345 10.59 -6.67 25.25
CA GLU A 345 11.60 -5.90 24.50
C GLU A 345 11.25 -4.41 24.46
N ARG A 346 9.96 -4.11 24.30
CA ARG A 346 9.45 -2.75 24.07
C ARG A 346 7.98 -2.62 24.44
N ILE A 347 7.62 -1.45 24.97
CA ILE A 347 6.24 -1.01 25.17
C ILE A 347 6.08 0.31 24.41
N SER A 348 5.13 0.33 23.49
CA SER A 348 4.83 1.44 22.59
C SER A 348 3.38 1.86 22.78
N TYR A 349 3.04 3.13 22.52
CA TYR A 349 1.63 3.48 22.36
C TYR A 349 1.07 2.81 21.11
N LEU A 350 -0.21 2.42 21.19
CA LEU A 350 -0.97 1.89 20.07
C LEU A 350 -1.95 2.97 19.62
N GLY A 351 -1.60 3.66 18.53
CA GLY A 351 -2.45 4.68 17.95
C GLY A 351 -3.41 4.07 16.94
N LEU A 352 -4.65 4.58 16.90
CA LEU A 352 -5.58 4.27 15.81
C LEU A 352 -5.23 5.21 14.66
N HIS A 353 -4.76 4.68 13.55
CA HIS A 353 -4.31 5.45 12.40
C HIS A 353 -5.25 5.25 11.20
N ARG A 354 -5.27 6.22 10.30
CA ARG A 354 -5.79 6.06 8.93
C ARG A 354 -4.73 6.50 7.92
N LEU A 355 -4.90 6.08 6.67
CA LEU A 355 -4.15 6.72 5.58
C LEU A 355 -4.59 8.19 5.48
N ASP A 356 -3.64 9.06 5.18
CA ASP A 356 -3.89 10.49 4.92
C ASP A 356 -3.84 10.83 3.43
N ALA A 357 -3.77 9.81 2.58
CA ALA A 357 -3.89 9.91 1.14
C ALA A 357 -4.91 8.89 0.61
N ASP A 358 -5.71 9.31 -0.36
CA ASP A 358 -6.58 8.41 -1.13
C ASP A 358 -5.85 7.85 -2.36
N SER A 359 -4.78 8.52 -2.81
CA SER A 359 -3.93 8.05 -3.91
C SER A 359 -2.61 7.55 -3.34
N ILE A 360 -2.26 6.31 -3.67
CA ILE A 360 -1.05 5.65 -3.21
C ILE A 360 -0.21 5.26 -4.41
N ASP A 361 1.05 5.69 -4.42
CA ASP A 361 2.00 5.36 -5.48
C ASP A 361 2.91 4.21 -5.03
N ILE A 362 2.98 3.19 -5.86
CA ILE A 362 3.87 2.03 -5.74
C ILE A 362 4.97 2.22 -6.77
N HIS A 363 6.19 2.49 -6.30
CA HIS A 363 7.36 2.64 -7.15
C HIS A 363 8.06 1.31 -7.31
N PHE A 364 8.24 0.86 -8.53
CA PHE A 364 8.96 -0.37 -8.82
C PHE A 364 10.37 -0.05 -9.28
N HIS A 365 11.34 -0.66 -8.59
CA HIS A 365 12.77 -0.49 -8.86
C HIS A 365 13.37 -1.66 -9.66
N GLY A 366 12.51 -2.57 -10.14
CA GLY A 366 12.91 -3.80 -10.82
C GLY A 366 13.33 -4.93 -9.89
N ALA A 367 13.67 -6.09 -10.48
CA ALA A 367 14.06 -7.30 -9.75
C ALA A 367 13.06 -7.77 -8.66
N GLY A 368 11.77 -7.44 -8.83
CA GLY A 368 10.73 -7.74 -7.84
C GLY A 368 10.80 -6.89 -6.57
N ILE A 369 11.48 -5.74 -6.60
CA ILE A 369 11.53 -4.79 -5.49
C ILE A 369 10.60 -3.62 -5.80
N ALA A 370 9.68 -3.36 -4.88
CA ALA A 370 8.82 -2.20 -4.90
C ALA A 370 8.96 -1.40 -3.60
N GLU A 371 8.75 -0.10 -3.69
CA GLU A 371 8.78 0.82 -2.57
C GLU A 371 7.48 1.61 -2.53
N VAL A 372 6.95 1.77 -1.31
CA VAL A 372 5.75 2.55 -1.07
C VAL A 372 5.97 3.47 0.12
N SER A 373 5.51 4.72 0.00
CA SER A 373 5.45 5.68 1.09
C SER A 373 4.09 6.36 1.10
N VAL A 374 3.36 6.25 2.22
CA VAL A 374 2.02 6.85 2.39
C VAL A 374 1.96 7.58 3.73
N PRO A 375 1.52 8.85 3.78
CA PRO A 375 1.31 9.52 5.07
C PRO A 375 0.17 8.86 5.83
N ILE A 376 0.35 8.67 7.14
CA ILE A 376 -0.69 8.17 8.04
C ILE A 376 -0.88 9.12 9.22
N LEU A 377 -2.13 9.24 9.67
CA LEU A 377 -2.53 10.16 10.71
C LEU A 377 -3.24 9.40 11.84
N GLU A 378 -2.81 9.62 13.08
CA GLU A 378 -3.51 9.13 14.27
C GLU A 378 -4.84 9.89 14.44
N ILE A 379 -5.92 9.14 14.60
CA ILE A 379 -7.24 9.66 14.92
C ILE A 379 -7.50 9.53 16.43
N GLY A 380 -8.30 10.45 16.98
CA GLY A 380 -8.71 10.38 18.37
C GLY A 380 -9.54 9.13 18.64
N VAL A 381 -9.30 8.50 19.78
CA VAL A 381 -10.07 7.35 20.29
C VAL A 381 -10.73 7.73 21.60
#